data_AF-A0A438ETR7-F1
#
_entry.id   AF-A0A438ETR7-F1
#
_cell.length_a   1.000
_cell.length_b   1.000
_cell.length_c   1.000
_cell.angle_alpha   90.00
_cell.angle_beta   90.00
_cell.angle_gamma   90.00
#
_symmetry.space_group_name_H-M   'P 1'
#
loop_
_entity.id
_entity.type
_entity.pdbx_description
1 polymer ?
#
loop_
_entity_poly.entity_id
_entity_poly.type
_entity_poly.pdbx_seq_one_letter_code
_entity_poly.pdbx_strand_id
1 'polypeptide(L)'
;MVPTGEVLTYGDDNFVNFEELGIREARNAVFVLVAGGLGERLGYNGIKLALPSETTMGTCFLQNYIESILALQDASCRLVQGLSLLKAYHYLIC
;
A
#
# COMPACT_ATOMS: atom_id res chain seq x y z
N MET A 1 11.08 13.12 22.94
CA MET A 1 10.40 14.09 22.07
C MET A 1 9.68 13.32 20.99
N VAL A 2 8.41 13.65 20.71
CA VAL A 2 7.71 13.10 19.54
C VAL A 2 8.06 14.00 18.36
N PRO A 3 8.50 13.47 17.20
CA PRO A 3 8.76 14.28 16.02
C PRO A 3 7.50 15.07 15.61
N THR A 4 7.66 16.32 15.20
CA THR A 4 6.59 17.07 14.52
C THR A 4 6.41 16.52 13.12
N GLY A 5 5.25 15.90 12.86
CA GLY A 5 4.84 15.46 11.54
C GLY A 5 4.12 16.55 10.76
N GLU A 6 3.80 16.25 9.51
CA GLU A 6 3.00 17.10 8.62
C GLU A 6 1.60 16.50 8.46
N VAL A 7 0.59 17.37 8.35
CA VAL A 7 -0.79 16.96 8.02
C VAL A 7 -1.01 17.28 6.55
N LEU A 8 -1.19 16.25 5.72
CA LEU A 8 -1.50 16.40 4.31
C LEU A 8 -3.00 16.60 4.10
N THR A 9 -3.38 17.55 3.24
CA THR A 9 -4.79 17.74 2.85
C THR A 9 -5.08 16.89 1.62
N TYR A 10 -6.05 16.00 1.73
CA TYR A 10 -6.40 15.09 0.63
C TYR A 10 -6.69 15.84 -0.67
N GLY A 11 -6.02 15.40 -1.75
CA GLY A 11 -6.19 15.95 -3.10
C GLY A 11 -5.44 17.26 -3.38
N ASP A 12 -4.71 17.82 -2.43
CA ASP A 12 -3.80 18.94 -2.72
C ASP A 12 -2.52 18.46 -3.45
N ASP A 13 -1.76 19.42 -4.00
CA ASP A 13 -0.54 19.11 -4.76
C ASP A 13 0.51 18.37 -3.93
N ASN A 14 0.59 18.63 -2.62
CA ASN A 14 1.53 17.93 -1.74
C ASN A 14 1.10 16.48 -1.53
N PHE A 15 -0.18 16.23 -1.29
CA PHE A 15 -0.76 14.90 -1.18
C PHE A 15 -0.51 14.09 -2.44
N VAL A 16 -0.81 14.66 -3.62
CA VAL A 16 -0.59 13.99 -4.91
C VAL A 16 0.89 13.68 -5.14
N ASN A 17 1.78 14.65 -4.86
CA ASN A 17 3.23 14.45 -4.96
C ASN A 17 3.73 13.34 -4.03
N PHE A 18 3.27 13.30 -2.77
CA PHE A 18 3.65 12.25 -1.83
C PHE A 18 3.08 10.89 -2.22
N GLU A 19 1.89 10.83 -2.82
CA GLU A 19 1.32 9.58 -3.32
C GLU A 19 2.17 9.00 -4.46
N GLU A 20 2.57 9.83 -5.42
CA GLU A 20 3.45 9.40 -6.53
C GLU A 20 4.81 8.90 -6.01
N LEU A 21 5.42 9.66 -5.09
CA LEU A 21 6.67 9.27 -4.43
C LEU A 21 6.52 7.94 -3.68
N GLY A 22 5.42 7.76 -2.94
CA GLY A 22 5.11 6.55 -2.19
C GLY A 22 4.96 5.33 -3.11
N ILE A 23 4.19 5.45 -4.20
CA ILE A 23 4.03 4.40 -5.20
C ILE A 23 5.39 4.03 -5.82
N ARG A 24 6.22 5.03 -6.15
CA ARG A 24 7.54 4.77 -6.74
C ARG A 24 8.45 3.94 -5.82
N GLU A 25 8.43 4.21 -4.52
CA GLU A 25 9.29 3.53 -3.54
C GLU A 25 8.67 2.24 -2.99
N ALA A 26 7.39 1.97 -3.19
CA ALA A 26 6.69 0.80 -2.65
C ALA A 26 7.33 -0.55 -3.04
N ARG A 27 7.91 -0.67 -4.24
CA ARG A 27 8.64 -1.90 -4.66
C ARG A 27 9.90 -2.20 -3.82
N ASN A 28 10.41 -1.20 -3.10
CA ASN A 28 11.56 -1.31 -2.20
C ASN A 28 11.13 -1.49 -0.73
N ALA A 29 9.82 -1.52 -0.45
CA ALA A 29 9.28 -1.59 0.88
C ALA A 29 9.00 -3.03 1.30
N VAL A 30 9.04 -3.27 2.62
CA VAL A 30 8.59 -4.52 3.24
C VAL A 30 7.43 -4.19 4.19
N PHE A 31 6.35 -4.95 4.05
CA PHE A 31 5.17 -4.83 4.91
C PHE A 31 5.22 -5.91 6.00
N VAL A 32 5.18 -5.48 7.26
CA VAL A 32 5.14 -6.39 8.42
C VAL A 32 3.77 -6.26 9.08
N LEU A 33 3.02 -7.37 9.09
CA LEU A 33 1.70 -7.43 9.71
C LEU A 33 1.78 -8.10 11.08
N VAL A 34 1.41 -7.36 12.13
CA VAL A 34 1.37 -7.91 13.50
C VAL A 34 0.08 -8.71 13.70
N ALA A 35 0.20 -10.03 13.61
CA ALA A 35 -0.94 -10.96 13.62
C ALA A 35 -1.17 -11.71 14.95
N GLY A 36 -0.53 -11.30 16.05
CA GLY A 36 -0.50 -12.09 17.29
C GLY A 36 -1.78 -12.09 18.13
N GLY A 37 -2.75 -11.22 17.84
CA GLY A 37 -3.97 -11.11 18.65
C GLY A 37 -5.07 -12.08 18.22
N LEU A 38 -5.68 -12.77 19.19
CA LEU A 38 -6.90 -13.56 19.00
C LEU A 38 -8.16 -12.70 19.02
N GLY A 39 -9.20 -13.19 18.36
CA GLY A 39 -10.52 -12.55 18.21
C GLY A 39 -11.49 -12.75 19.37
N GLU A 40 -11.03 -13.21 20.54
CA GLU A 40 -11.90 -13.65 21.64
C GLU A 40 -12.86 -12.54 22.13
N ARG A 41 -12.37 -11.30 22.24
CA ARG A 41 -13.21 -10.13 22.60
C ARG A 41 -14.25 -9.76 21.54
N LEU A 42 -14.11 -10.32 20.34
CA LEU A 42 -15.04 -10.17 19.22
C LEU A 42 -15.93 -11.42 19.09
N GLY A 43 -15.86 -12.37 20.03
CA GLY A 43 -16.60 -13.63 19.96
C GLY A 43 -16.08 -14.61 18.91
N TYR A 44 -14.82 -14.46 18.47
CA TYR A 44 -14.22 -15.27 17.41
C TYR A 44 -13.03 -16.08 17.91
N ASN A 45 -13.11 -17.40 17.74
CA ASN A 45 -12.08 -18.34 18.16
C ASN A 45 -11.06 -18.55 17.03
N GLY A 46 -10.24 -17.54 16.79
CA GLY A 46 -9.17 -17.55 15.78
C GLY A 46 -8.38 -16.25 15.75
N ILE A 47 -7.45 -16.14 14.80
CA ILE A 47 -6.70 -14.89 14.58
C ILE A 47 -7.63 -13.81 14.02
N LYS A 48 -7.43 -12.55 14.44
CA LYS A 48 -8.27 -11.44 13.96
C LYS A 48 -8.25 -11.26 12.45
N LEU A 49 -7.16 -11.63 11.79
CA LEU A 49 -7.03 -11.49 10.34
C LEU A 49 -7.94 -12.42 9.53
N ALA A 50 -8.48 -13.47 10.16
CA ALA A 50 -9.44 -14.38 9.55
C ALA A 50 -10.89 -13.88 9.64
N LEU A 51 -11.14 -12.80 10.39
CA LEU A 51 -12.44 -12.16 10.41
C LEU A 51 -12.75 -11.53 9.04
N PRO A 52 -14.04 -11.50 8.64
CA PRO A 52 -14.46 -10.78 7.45
C PRO A 52 -14.18 -9.28 7.63
N SER A 53 -13.60 -8.67 6.60
CA SER A 53 -13.36 -7.23 6.50
C SER A 53 -14.59 -6.46 6.00
N GLU A 54 -15.50 -7.15 5.32
CA GLU A 54 -16.75 -6.64 4.81
C GLU A 54 -17.81 -7.77 4.81
N THR A 55 -19.09 -7.42 4.69
CA THR A 55 -20.21 -8.36 4.86
C THR A 55 -20.77 -8.93 3.56
N THR A 56 -20.38 -8.40 2.41
CA THR A 56 -20.95 -8.69 1.09
C THR A 56 -20.32 -9.93 0.47
N MET A 57 -19.00 -10.08 0.52
CA MET A 57 -18.25 -11.20 -0.07
C MET A 57 -17.59 -12.10 0.99
N GLY A 58 -17.52 -11.65 2.24
CA GLY A 58 -16.87 -12.37 3.34
C GLY A 58 -15.34 -12.36 3.25
N THR A 59 -14.76 -11.44 2.47
CA THR A 59 -13.31 -11.34 2.29
C THR A 59 -12.64 -11.04 3.63
N CYS A 60 -11.72 -11.89 4.07
CA CYS A 60 -11.06 -11.69 5.36
C CYS A 60 -10.02 -10.56 5.31
N PHE A 61 -9.69 -9.98 6.47
CA PHE A 61 -8.67 -8.93 6.54
C PHE A 61 -7.34 -9.36 5.94
N LEU A 62 -6.92 -10.62 6.15
CA LEU A 62 -5.67 -11.14 5.58
C LEU A 62 -5.67 -11.03 4.05
N GLN A 63 -6.77 -11.45 3.40
CA GLN A 63 -6.90 -11.37 1.96
C GLN A 63 -6.89 -9.91 1.50
N ASN A 64 -7.65 -9.03 2.15
CA ASN A 64 -7.68 -7.61 1.81
C ASN A 64 -6.29 -6.95 1.91
N TYR A 65 -5.49 -7.30 2.93
CA TYR A 65 -4.10 -6.85 3.05
C TYR A 65 -3.22 -7.34 1.90
N ILE A 66 -3.31 -8.63 1.55
CA ILE A 66 -2.53 -9.22 0.46
C ILE A 66 -2.89 -8.57 -0.87
N GLU A 67 -4.18 -8.42 -1.18
CA GLU A 67 -4.66 -7.78 -2.40
C GLU A 67 -4.20 -6.32 -2.49
N SER A 68 -4.24 -5.58 -1.39
CA SER A 68 -3.73 -4.21 -1.32
C SER A 68 -2.23 -4.13 -1.60
N ILE A 69 -1.43 -5.04 -1.02
CA ILE A 69 0.02 -5.10 -1.26
C ILE A 69 0.32 -5.46 -2.71
N LEU A 70 -0.40 -6.43 -3.29
CA LEU A 70 -0.25 -6.80 -4.70
C LEU A 70 -0.59 -5.65 -5.64
N ALA A 71 -1.69 -4.94 -5.38
CA ALA A 71 -2.08 -3.76 -6.15
C ALA A 71 -1.01 -2.66 -6.08
N LEU A 72 -0.42 -2.44 -4.90
CA LEU A 72 0.64 -1.45 -4.71
C LEU A 72 1.94 -1.85 -5.42
N GLN A 73 2.31 -3.14 -5.39
CA GLN A 73 3.45 -3.67 -6.14
C GLN A 73 3.27 -3.48 -7.64
N ASP A 74 2.09 -3.82 -8.16
CA ASP A 74 1.74 -3.67 -9.57
C ASP A 74 1.76 -2.20 -10.02
N ALA A 75 1.18 -1.29 -9.23
CA ALA A 75 1.24 0.14 -9.47
C ALA A 75 2.69 0.68 -9.49
N SER A 76 3.51 0.28 -8.52
CA SER A 76 4.92 0.68 -8.43
C SER A 76 5.73 0.20 -9.64
N CYS A 77 5.57 -1.07 -10.02
CA CYS A 77 6.25 -1.66 -11.17
C CYS A 77 5.90 -0.95 -12.48
N ARG A 78 4.62 -0.68 -12.74
CA ARG A 78 4.18 0.04 -13.94
C ARG A 78 4.78 1.45 -14.02
N LEU A 79 4.72 2.19 -12.91
CA LEU A 79 5.22 3.56 -12.86
C LEU A 79 6.72 3.61 -13.20
N VAL A 80 7.52 2.75 -12.57
CA VAL A 80 8.97 2.73 -12.81
C VAL A 80 9.33 2.25 -14.22
N GLN A 81 8.60 1.27 -14.77
CA GLN A 81 8.77 0.85 -16.16
C GLN A 81 8.52 2.01 -17.13
N GLY A 82 7.44 2.76 -16.95
CA GLY A 82 7.14 3.94 -17.76
C GLY A 82 8.26 4.99 -17.73
N LEU A 83 8.79 5.31 -16.54
CA LEU A 83 9.92 6.22 -16.35
C LEU A 83 11.20 5.72 -17.04
N SER A 84 11.47 4.42 -17.00
CA SER A 84 12.64 3.82 -17.64
C SER A 84 12.58 3.92 -19.17
N LEU A 85 11.39 3.71 -19.74
CA LEU A 85 11.16 3.86 -21.18
C LEU A 85 11.35 5.32 -21.59
N LEU A 86 10.76 6.27 -20.86
CA LEU A 86 10.90 7.70 -21.15
C LEU A 86 12.36 8.16 -21.14
N LYS A 87 13.15 7.69 -20.16
CA LYS A 87 14.60 7.96 -20.08
C LYS A 87 15.36 7.36 -21.26
N ALA A 88 15.03 6.13 -21.66
CA ALA A 88 15.65 5.49 -22.81
C ALA A 88 15.34 6.25 -24.12
N TYR A 89 14.09 6.69 -24.31
CA TYR A 89 13.71 7.52 -25.46
C TYR A 89 14.45 8.86 -25.46
N HIS A 90 14.57 9.54 -24.32
CA HIS A 90 15.32 10.79 -24.22
C HIS A 90 16.80 10.62 -24.59
N TYR A 91 17.44 9.53 -24.17
CA TYR A 91 18.85 9.25 -24.52
C TYR A 91 19.04 8.94 -26.01
N LEU A 92 18.01 8.40 -26.69
CA LEU A 92 18.11 8.07 -28.12
C LEU A 92 17.94 9.30 -29.03
N ILE A 93 17.29 10.36 -28.56
CA ILE A 93 17.04 11.59 -29.33
C ILE A 93 18.06 12.71 -29.06
N CYS A 94 18.98 12.51 -28.13
CA CYS A 94 20.10 13.41 -27.82
C CYS A 94 21.42 12.83 -28.36
#